data_AF-A0A6C0BBA0-F1
#
_entry.id   AF-A0A6C0BBA0-F1
#
_cell.length_a   1.000
_cell.length_b   1.000
_cell.length_c   1.000
_cell.angle_alpha   90.00
_cell.angle_beta   90.00
_cell.angle_gamma   90.00
#
_symmetry.space_group_name_H-M   'P 1'
#
loop_
_entity.id
_entity.type
_entity.pdbx_description
1 polymer ?
#
loop_
_entity_poly.entity_id
_entity_poly.type
_entity_poly.pdbx_seq_one_letter_code
_entity_poly.pdbx_strand_id
1 'polypeptide(L)'
;MYNKDFVCTYPYYNEVLLKYCPTQLEPDFMKEYVDAYSTDDLSDCLYKANFLESFCLTEYHEEMINQELDILYKLFLTNDRFKECMKKLANKYISEDLYTGFMLLFSYDYFFLTHVCVCEFLKTSEMPSLSKLEEYIKNTLK
;
A
#
# COMPACT_ATOMS: atom_id res chain seq x y z
N MET A 1 -6.40 -9.44 -12.19
CA MET A 1 -5.74 -10.42 -11.31
C MET A 1 -4.76 -9.65 -10.43
N TYR A 2 -4.96 -9.66 -9.11
CA TYR A 2 -4.04 -8.99 -8.17
C TYR A 2 -2.86 -9.89 -7.82
N ASN A 3 -1.63 -9.37 -7.91
CA ASN A 3 -0.42 -10.09 -7.55
C ASN A 3 -0.26 -10.12 -6.03
N LYS A 4 -0.16 -11.32 -5.47
CA LYS A 4 -0.06 -11.56 -4.02
C LYS A 4 1.28 -12.15 -3.59
N ASP A 5 2.22 -12.27 -4.53
CA ASP A 5 3.44 -13.06 -4.38
C ASP A 5 4.71 -12.21 -4.29
N PHE A 6 4.56 -10.92 -3.97
CA PHE A 6 5.68 -10.02 -3.70
C PHE A 6 5.43 -9.17 -2.44
N VAL A 7 6.48 -8.45 -2.02
CA VAL A 7 6.45 -7.50 -0.90
C VAL A 7 6.91 -6.15 -1.44
N CYS A 8 6.22 -5.07 -1.08
CA CYS A 8 6.63 -3.72 -1.44
C CYS A 8 8.03 -3.41 -0.86
N THR A 9 8.95 -2.96 -1.70
CA THR A 9 10.34 -2.68 -1.34
C THR A 9 10.64 -1.19 -1.20
N TYR A 10 9.85 -0.33 -1.85
CA TYR A 10 10.01 1.12 -1.73
C TYR A 10 10.04 1.69 -0.29
N PRO A 11 9.28 1.16 0.69
CA PRO A 11 9.25 1.74 2.04
C PRO A 11 10.58 1.64 2.77
N TYR A 12 11.44 0.71 2.37
CA TYR A 12 12.75 0.50 2.99
C TYR A 12 13.79 1.56 2.61
N TYR A 13 13.52 2.30 1.53
CA TYR A 13 14.35 3.42 1.07
C TYR A 13 13.81 4.77 1.57
N ASN A 14 12.84 4.75 2.49
CA ASN A 14 12.26 5.93 3.11
C ASN A 14 12.41 5.84 4.64
N GLU A 15 13.13 6.79 5.25
CA GLU A 15 13.45 6.77 6.69
C GLU A 15 12.20 6.79 7.59
N VAL A 16 11.10 7.38 7.11
CA VAL A 16 9.84 7.45 7.84
C VAL A 16 9.10 6.12 7.76
N LEU A 17 8.98 5.54 6.56
CA LEU A 17 8.22 4.31 6.33
C LEU A 17 8.94 3.06 6.83
N LEU A 18 10.28 3.06 6.85
CA LEU A 18 11.10 1.93 7.32
C LEU A 18 10.68 1.42 8.70
N LYS A 19 10.25 2.33 9.60
CA LYS A 19 9.82 2.01 10.97
C LYS A 19 8.55 1.17 11.05
N TYR A 20 7.79 1.13 9.95
CA TYR A 20 6.51 0.42 9.85
C TYR A 20 6.59 -0.84 8.99
N CYS A 21 7.77 -1.14 8.43
CA CYS A 21 7.98 -2.32 7.59
C CYS A 21 7.82 -3.61 8.42
N PRO A 22 7.07 -4.61 7.91
CA PRO A 22 6.81 -5.85 8.64
C PRO A 22 8.02 -6.78 8.74
N THR A 23 8.99 -6.64 7.84
CA THR A 23 10.23 -7.41 7.81
C THR A 23 11.38 -6.42 7.94
N GLN A 24 12.46 -6.79 8.63
CA GLN A 24 13.71 -6.04 8.55
C GLN A 24 14.54 -6.66 7.43
N LEU A 25 14.79 -5.90 6.36
CA LEU A 25 15.71 -6.34 5.32
C LEU A 25 17.15 -6.17 5.82
N GLU A 26 18.01 -7.12 5.46
CA GLU A 26 19.42 -7.07 5.82
C GLU A 26 20.07 -5.79 5.26
N PRO A 27 20.95 -5.11 6.03
CA PRO A 27 21.53 -3.81 5.65
C PRO A 27 22.25 -3.82 4.29
N ASP A 28 22.85 -4.96 3.92
CA ASP A 28 23.66 -5.08 2.72
C ASP A 28 22.83 -5.01 1.42
N PHE A 29 21.54 -5.35 1.45
CA PHE A 29 20.66 -5.24 0.28
C PHE A 29 20.36 -3.77 -0.09
N MET A 30 20.41 -2.86 0.88
CA MET A 30 20.09 -1.45 0.69
C MET A 30 21.22 -0.66 0.04
N LYS A 31 22.47 -1.12 0.18
CA LYS A 31 23.65 -0.30 -0.13
C LYS A 31 23.98 -0.21 -1.62
N GLU A 32 23.69 -1.24 -2.41
CA GLU A 32 24.10 -1.31 -3.82
C GLU A 32 23.34 -0.33 -4.74
N TYR A 33 22.10 0.04 -4.40
CA TYR A 33 21.24 0.89 -5.23
C TYR A 33 21.32 2.39 -4.91
N VAL A 34 21.78 2.74 -3.71
CA VAL A 34 21.86 4.14 -3.23
C VAL A 34 23.03 4.88 -3.88
N ASP A 35 24.02 4.18 -4.44
CA ASP A 35 25.17 4.82 -5.10
C ASP A 35 24.83 5.44 -6.47
N ALA A 36 23.68 5.10 -7.07
CA ALA A 36 23.26 5.59 -8.39
C ALA A 36 22.12 6.64 -8.35
N TYR A 37 21.35 6.70 -7.26
CA TYR A 37 20.16 7.55 -7.11
C TYR A 37 20.10 8.12 -5.69
N SER A 38 19.47 9.28 -5.51
CA SER A 38 19.06 9.68 -4.15
C SER A 38 18.07 8.66 -3.59
N THR A 39 18.04 8.49 -2.27
CA THR A 39 17.10 7.57 -1.60
C THR A 39 15.65 7.89 -1.94
N ASP A 40 15.32 9.17 -2.03
CA ASP A 40 13.97 9.65 -2.34
C ASP A 40 13.58 9.28 -3.78
N ASP A 41 14.44 9.57 -4.76
CA ASP A 41 14.19 9.24 -6.17
C ASP A 41 14.02 7.73 -6.39
N LEU A 42 14.83 6.93 -5.68
CA LEU A 42 14.76 5.47 -5.74
C LEU A 42 13.43 4.96 -5.16
N SER A 43 13.01 5.49 -4.02
CA SER A 43 11.75 5.10 -3.38
C SER A 43 10.53 5.42 -4.25
N ASP A 44 10.52 6.57 -4.93
CA ASP A 44 9.45 6.94 -5.85
C ASP A 44 9.37 6.02 -7.08
N CYS A 45 10.54 5.65 -7.63
CA CYS A 45 10.61 4.70 -8.74
C CYS A 45 10.12 3.31 -8.32
N LEU A 46 10.55 2.84 -7.15
CA LEU A 46 10.14 1.54 -6.60
C LEU A 46 8.65 1.53 -6.27
N TYR A 47 8.07 2.62 -5.76
CA TYR A 47 6.64 2.71 -5.48
C TYR A 47 5.83 2.49 -6.77
N LYS A 48 6.19 3.17 -7.87
CA LYS A 48 5.53 3.01 -9.16
C LYS A 48 5.66 1.58 -9.68
N ALA A 49 6.85 1.00 -9.58
CA ALA A 49 7.11 -0.38 -10.00
C ALA A 49 6.28 -1.38 -9.17
N ASN A 50 6.31 -1.27 -7.84
CA ASN A 50 5.54 -2.13 -6.93
C ASN A 50 4.03 -1.96 -7.12
N PHE A 51 3.56 -0.74 -7.38
CA PHE A 51 2.14 -0.50 -7.68
C PHE A 51 1.71 -1.27 -8.94
N LEU A 52 2.45 -1.14 -10.04
CA LEU A 52 2.16 -1.87 -11.28
C LEU A 52 2.28 -3.40 -11.09
N GLU A 53 3.31 -3.84 -10.37
CA GLU A 53 3.53 -5.26 -10.04
C GLU A 53 2.33 -5.85 -9.29
N SER A 54 1.66 -5.07 -8.42
CA SER A 54 0.43 -5.51 -7.74
C SER A 54 -0.75 -5.81 -8.65
N PHE A 55 -0.73 -5.29 -9.87
CA PHE A 55 -1.71 -5.59 -10.91
C PHE A 55 -1.16 -6.53 -12.00
N CYS A 56 0.02 -7.13 -11.78
CA CYS A 56 0.75 -7.93 -12.76
C CYS A 56 1.09 -7.17 -14.04
N LEU A 57 1.41 -5.87 -13.93
CA LEU A 57 1.70 -5.00 -15.07
C LEU A 57 3.15 -4.49 -15.03
N THR A 58 3.70 -4.21 -16.21
CA THR A 58 4.98 -3.49 -16.38
C THR A 58 4.78 -2.04 -16.78
N GLU A 59 3.60 -1.69 -17.28
CA GLU A 59 3.22 -0.35 -17.74
C GLU A 59 1.81 -0.01 -17.24
N TYR A 60 1.51 1.30 -17.14
CA TYR A 60 0.21 1.74 -16.64
C TYR A 60 -0.91 1.51 -17.67
N HIS A 61 -1.86 0.66 -17.32
CA HIS A 61 -3.06 0.41 -18.10
C HIS A 61 -4.31 0.76 -17.28
N GLU A 62 -4.85 1.96 -17.51
CA GLU A 62 -5.95 2.54 -16.74
C GLU A 62 -7.15 1.59 -16.59
N GLU A 63 -7.64 1.02 -17.71
CA GLU A 63 -8.82 0.15 -17.69
C GLU A 63 -8.61 -1.09 -16.83
N MET A 64 -7.43 -1.73 -16.94
CA MET A 64 -7.11 -2.93 -16.16
C MET A 64 -6.99 -2.62 -14.68
N ILE A 65 -6.34 -1.51 -14.34
CA ILE A 65 -6.15 -1.08 -12.96
C ILE A 65 -7.49 -0.71 -12.33
N ASN A 66 -8.33 0.07 -13.03
CA ASN A 66 -9.64 0.48 -12.52
C ASN A 66 -10.58 -0.72 -12.33
N GLN A 67 -10.56 -1.70 -13.25
CA GLN A 67 -11.33 -2.94 -13.08
C GLN A 67 -10.93 -3.71 -11.82
N GLU A 68 -9.63 -3.83 -11.54
CA GLU A 68 -9.15 -4.52 -10.33
C GLU A 68 -9.42 -3.71 -9.07
N LEU A 69 -9.25 -2.39 -9.11
CA LEU A 69 -9.58 -1.50 -8.01
C LEU A 69 -11.07 -1.58 -7.66
N ASP A 70 -11.97 -1.67 -8.65
CA ASP A 70 -13.41 -1.87 -8.43
C ASP A 70 -13.71 -3.19 -7.70
N ILE A 71 -12.99 -4.26 -8.04
CA ILE A 71 -13.12 -5.56 -7.37
C ILE A 71 -12.64 -5.45 -5.92
N LEU A 72 -11.46 -4.86 -5.70
CA LEU A 72 -10.89 -4.66 -4.36
C LEU A 72 -11.75 -3.73 -3.51
N TYR A 73 -12.32 -2.68 -4.08
CA TYR A 73 -13.21 -1.77 -3.38
C TYR A 73 -14.45 -2.49 -2.87
N LYS A 74 -15.13 -3.26 -3.72
CA LYS A 74 -16.28 -4.09 -3.33
C LYS A 74 -15.91 -5.08 -2.22
N LEU A 75 -14.71 -5.65 -2.29
CA LEU A 75 -14.16 -6.54 -1.27
C LEU A 75 -13.97 -5.82 0.06
N PHE A 76 -13.42 -4.60 0.04
CA PHE A 76 -13.17 -3.83 1.25
C PHE A 76 -14.47 -3.38 1.92
N LEU A 77 -15.53 -3.15 1.15
CA LEU A 77 -16.85 -2.82 1.68
C LEU A 77 -17.47 -3.95 2.51
N THR A 78 -17.04 -5.20 2.34
CA THR A 78 -17.53 -6.33 3.15
C THR A 78 -16.88 -6.39 4.54
N ASN A 79 -15.85 -5.56 4.80
CA ASN A 79 -15.15 -5.55 6.08
C ASN A 79 -15.29 -4.17 6.78
N ASP A 80 -15.91 -4.16 7.95
CA ASP A 80 -16.19 -2.91 8.68
C ASP A 80 -14.92 -2.18 9.11
N ARG A 81 -13.85 -2.90 9.46
CA ARG A 81 -12.57 -2.29 9.85
C ARG A 81 -11.91 -1.58 8.67
N PHE A 82 -11.94 -2.17 7.47
CA PHE A 82 -11.49 -1.49 6.26
C PHE A 82 -12.31 -0.25 5.94
N LYS A 83 -13.64 -0.33 6.07
CA LYS A 83 -14.51 0.84 5.92
C LYS A 83 -14.13 1.96 6.87
N GLU A 84 -13.81 1.64 8.12
CA GLU A 84 -13.33 2.65 9.07
C GLU A 84 -11.97 3.26 8.68
N CYS A 85 -11.03 2.47 8.15
CA CYS A 85 -9.79 3.00 7.58
C CYS A 85 -10.07 3.96 6.41
N MET A 86 -10.93 3.57 5.47
CA MET A 86 -11.33 4.39 4.33
C MET A 86 -11.97 5.71 4.78
N LYS A 87 -12.91 5.67 5.73
CA LYS A 87 -13.53 6.88 6.30
C LYS A 87 -12.50 7.82 6.92
N LYS A 88 -11.58 7.29 7.74
CA LYS A 88 -10.54 8.10 8.40
C LYS A 88 -9.66 8.82 7.38
N LEU A 89 -9.28 8.14 6.30
CA LEU A 89 -8.47 8.73 5.24
C LEU A 89 -9.26 9.73 4.39
N ALA A 90 -10.51 9.44 4.03
CA ALA A 90 -11.37 10.37 3.31
C ALA A 90 -11.57 11.69 4.11
N ASN A 91 -11.81 11.57 5.42
CA ASN A 91 -11.97 12.71 6.32
C ASN A 91 -10.71 13.59 6.41
N LYS A 92 -9.51 13.05 6.19
CA LYS A 92 -8.25 13.83 6.11
C LYS A 92 -8.35 14.94 5.05
N TYR A 93 -9.11 14.70 3.99
CA TYR A 93 -9.32 15.62 2.87
C TYR A 93 -10.74 16.22 2.85
N ILE A 94 -11.46 16.20 3.99
CA ILE A 94 -12.83 16.74 4.12
C ILE A 94 -13.78 16.09 3.10
N SER A 95 -13.54 14.83 2.76
CA SER A 95 -14.38 14.03 1.88
C SER A 95 -15.17 13.00 2.69
N GLU A 96 -16.46 12.88 2.42
CA GLU A 96 -17.31 11.81 2.95
C GLU A 96 -17.34 10.59 2.00
N ASP A 97 -16.76 10.72 0.81
CA ASP A 97 -16.71 9.65 -0.17
C ASP A 97 -15.71 8.56 0.24
N LEU A 98 -16.24 7.36 0.50
CA LEU A 98 -15.43 6.20 0.84
C LEU A 98 -14.45 5.82 -0.26
N TYR A 99 -14.80 6.06 -1.53
CA TYR A 99 -13.91 5.73 -2.64
C TYR A 99 -12.66 6.62 -2.64
N THR A 100 -12.79 7.90 -2.26
CA THR A 100 -11.64 8.77 -1.99
C THR A 100 -10.71 8.15 -0.92
N GLY A 101 -11.28 7.69 0.19
CA GLY A 101 -10.53 7.00 1.25
C GLY A 101 -9.87 5.70 0.78
N PHE A 102 -10.55 4.95 -0.08
CA PHE A 102 -10.02 3.76 -0.72
C PHE A 102 -8.83 4.07 -1.63
N MET A 103 -8.93 5.07 -2.50
CA MET A 103 -7.83 5.47 -3.38
C MET A 103 -6.59 5.91 -2.58
N LEU A 104 -6.79 6.57 -1.44
CA LEU A 104 -5.70 6.94 -0.53
C LEU A 104 -4.99 5.74 0.08
N LEU A 105 -5.65 4.60 0.28
CA LEU A 105 -5.00 3.37 0.75
C LEU A 105 -3.95 2.85 -0.24
N PHE A 106 -4.06 3.21 -1.52
CA PHE A 106 -3.13 2.83 -2.58
C PHE A 106 -2.11 3.92 -2.91
N SER A 107 -2.08 5.04 -2.15
CA SER A 107 -1.04 6.07 -2.32
C SER A 107 0.27 5.64 -1.66
N TYR A 108 1.35 6.36 -2.00
CA TYR A 108 2.72 6.11 -1.52
C TYR A 108 2.81 5.84 -0.02
N ASP A 109 2.13 6.64 0.81
CA ASP A 109 2.24 6.52 2.27
C ASP A 109 1.60 5.24 2.83
N TYR A 110 0.57 4.71 2.18
CA TYR A 110 -0.27 3.65 2.77
C TYR A 110 -0.15 2.31 2.03
N PHE A 111 0.27 2.33 0.76
CA PHE A 111 0.18 1.19 -0.14
C PHE A 111 0.90 -0.06 0.39
N PHE A 112 2.08 0.07 0.98
CA PHE A 112 2.82 -1.10 1.49
C PHE A 112 2.08 -1.90 2.56
N LEU A 113 1.36 -1.24 3.48
CA LEU A 113 0.53 -1.92 4.49
C LEU A 113 -0.80 -2.40 3.90
N THR A 114 -1.41 -1.59 3.04
CA THR A 114 -2.63 -1.96 2.32
C THR A 114 -2.42 -3.23 1.51
N HIS A 115 -1.34 -3.30 0.74
CA HIS A 115 -0.96 -4.44 -0.08
C HIS A 115 -0.82 -5.71 0.78
N VAL A 116 -0.12 -5.64 1.91
CA VAL A 116 0.00 -6.77 2.84
C VAL A 116 -1.39 -7.26 3.29
N CYS A 117 -2.28 -6.34 3.68
CA CYS A 117 -3.62 -6.71 4.11
C CYS A 117 -4.45 -7.33 2.97
N VAL A 118 -4.35 -6.80 1.74
CA VAL A 118 -5.00 -7.39 0.55
C VAL A 118 -4.50 -8.81 0.33
N CYS A 119 -3.17 -9.01 0.37
CA CYS A 119 -2.54 -10.30 0.17
C CYS A 119 -2.96 -11.33 1.23
N GLU A 120 -2.98 -10.95 2.50
CA GLU A 120 -3.49 -11.79 3.60
C GLU A 120 -4.95 -12.18 3.33
N PHE A 121 -5.80 -11.21 3.04
CA PHE A 121 -7.22 -11.47 2.83
C PHE A 121 -7.48 -12.40 1.64
N LEU A 122 -6.82 -12.16 0.52
CA LEU A 122 -6.96 -12.99 -0.69
C LEU A 122 -6.39 -14.41 -0.51
N LYS A 123 -5.49 -14.64 0.46
CA LYS A 123 -4.91 -15.96 0.75
C LYS A 123 -5.69 -16.73 1.82
N THR A 124 -6.14 -16.06 2.88
CA THR A 124 -6.66 -16.74 4.08
C THR A 124 -8.05 -16.26 4.52
N SER A 125 -8.62 -15.23 3.89
CA SER A 125 -9.82 -14.51 4.36
C SER A 125 -9.66 -13.86 5.74
N GLU A 126 -8.44 -13.83 6.27
CA GLU A 126 -8.06 -13.15 7.51
C GLU A 126 -7.06 -12.04 7.22
N MET A 127 -6.95 -11.06 8.11
CA MET A 127 -6.09 -9.87 7.92
C MET A 127 -5.40 -9.48 9.23
N PRO A 128 -4.47 -10.30 9.74
CA PRO A 128 -3.73 -10.00 10.96
C PRO A 128 -2.98 -8.66 10.90
N SER A 129 -2.53 -8.22 9.72
CA SER A 129 -1.82 -6.94 9.55
C SER A 129 -2.73 -5.71 9.54
N LEU A 130 -4.06 -5.87 9.52
CA LEU A 130 -4.99 -4.72 9.51
C LEU A 130 -4.84 -3.83 10.74
N SER A 131 -4.52 -4.40 11.90
CA SER A 131 -4.26 -3.63 13.11
C SER A 131 -3.05 -2.69 12.97
N LYS A 132 -2.03 -3.08 12.18
CA LYS A 132 -0.87 -2.23 11.89
C LYS A 132 -1.24 -1.06 10.97
N LEU A 133 -2.08 -1.33 9.96
CA LEU A 133 -2.61 -0.29 9.08
C LEU A 133 -3.45 0.73 9.86
N GLU A 134 -4.34 0.27 10.74
CA GLU A 134 -5.15 1.13 11.61
C GLU A 134 -4.29 2.02 12.52
N GLU A 135 -3.23 1.47 13.11
CA GLU A 135 -2.28 2.21 13.94
C GLU A 135 -1.51 3.25 13.12
N TYR A 136 -1.02 2.87 11.93
CA TYR A 136 -0.30 3.77 11.04
C TYR A 136 -1.16 4.95 10.58
N ILE A 137 -2.40 4.69 10.16
CA ILE A 137 -3.37 5.74 9.82
C ILE A 137 -3.60 6.67 11.02
N LYS A 138 -3.78 6.12 12.23
CA LYS A 138 -3.98 6.95 13.43
C LYS A 138 -2.76 7.85 13.73
N ASN A 139 -1.56 7.39 13.46
CA ASN A 139 -0.33 8.15 13.72
C ASN A 139 -0.06 9.22 12.64
N THR A 140 -0.48 8.99 11.41
CA THR A 140 -0.30 9.93 10.28
C THR A 140 -1.41 10.99 10.16
N LEU A 141 -2.52 10.82 10.88
CA LEU A 141 -3.64 11.77 10.92
C LEU A 141 -3.57 12.77 12.11
N LYS A 142 -2.53 12.70 12.94
CA LYS A 142 -2.27 13.68 14.00
C LYS A 142 -1.61 14.93 13.44
#